data_AF-A0A4Q3DLL7-F1
#
_entry.id   AF-A0A4Q3DLL7-F1
#
_cell.length_a   1.000
_cell.length_b   1.000
_cell.length_c   1.000
_cell.angle_alpha   90.00
_cell.angle_beta   90.00
_cell.angle_gamma   90.00
#
_symmetry.space_group_name_H-M   'P 1'
#
loop_
_entity.id
_entity.type
_entity.pdbx_description
1 polymer ?
#
loop_
_entity_poly.entity_id
_entity_poly.type
_entity_poly.pdbx_seq_one_letter_code
_entity_poly.pdbx_strand_id
1 'polypeptide(L)'
;MRRWLIGILLLVAVAALAFFTLAPGILERGMNQIDGKPLAAVSARAKALHQTLTIVDLHSDTLLWKRNILDRADRGHMDLPRLEDGNVALQILASTTKSPKGQNYDANGGDTDNITALVIA
;
A
#
# COMPACT_ATOMS: atom_id res chain seq x y z
N MET A 1 -34.99 1.61 29.33
CA MET A 1 -34.43 0.55 28.44
C MET A 1 -34.14 1.05 27.02
N ARG A 2 -35.13 1.59 26.29
CA ARG A 2 -34.97 2.04 24.88
C ARG A 2 -33.93 3.14 24.63
N ARG A 3 -33.77 4.10 25.56
CA ARG A 3 -32.78 5.21 25.45
C ARG A 3 -31.33 4.75 25.52
N TRP A 4 -31.04 3.75 26.36
CA TRP A 4 -29.70 3.15 26.46
C TRP A 4 -29.33 2.37 25.21
N LEU A 5 -30.29 1.63 24.64
CA LEU A 5 -30.09 0.92 23.36
C LEU A 5 -29.77 1.90 22.22
N ILE A 6 -30.47 3.03 22.16
CA ILE A 6 -30.18 4.09 21.17
C ILE A 6 -28.78 4.67 21.38
N GLY A 7 -28.39 4.94 22.63
CA GLY A 7 -27.05 5.42 22.96
C GLY A 7 -25.95 4.44 22.53
N ILE A 8 -26.14 3.15 22.79
CA ILE A 8 -25.20 2.09 22.36
C ILE A 8 -25.14 2.00 20.83
N LEU A 9 -26.28 2.02 20.14
CA LEU A 9 -26.33 2.01 18.68
C LEU A 9 -25.59 3.20 18.07
N LEU A 10 -25.79 4.41 18.62
CA LEU A 10 -25.07 5.60 18.17
C LEU A 10 -23.57 5.47 18.41
N LEU A 11 -23.15 4.96 19.57
CA LEU A 11 -21.74 4.74 19.88
C LEU A 11 -21.10 3.76 18.89
N VAL A 12 -21.77 2.63 18.62
CA VAL A 12 -21.30 1.63 17.65
C VAL A 12 -21.24 2.22 16.24
N ALA A 13 -22.23 3.02 15.84
CA ALA A 13 -22.24 3.67 14.53
C ALA A 13 -21.08 4.66 14.38
N VAL A 14 -20.80 5.46 15.40
CA VAL A 14 -19.65 6.38 15.42
C VAL A 14 -18.32 5.63 15.40
N ALA A 15 -18.20 4.56 16.20
CA ALA A 15 -17.00 3.72 16.22
C ALA A 15 -16.74 3.06 14.86
N ALA A 16 -17.79 2.52 14.23
CA ALA A 16 -17.70 1.95 12.89
C ALA A 16 -17.29 3.01 11.86
N LEU A 17 -17.92 4.20 11.88
CA LEU A 17 -17.55 5.29 11.00
C LEU A 17 -16.08 5.68 11.17
N ALA A 18 -15.60 5.82 12.41
CA ALA A 18 -14.20 6.12 12.69
C ALA A 18 -13.26 5.00 12.19
N PHE A 19 -13.64 3.74 12.40
CA PHE A 19 -12.88 2.58 11.94
C PHE A 19 -12.72 2.57 10.42
N PHE A 20 -13.82 2.55 9.66
CA PHE A 20 -13.79 2.46 8.19
C PHE A 20 -13.25 3.71 7.49
N THR A 21 -13.14 4.85 8.20
CA THR A 21 -12.54 6.07 7.65
C THR A 21 -11.06 6.23 7.97
N LEU A 22 -10.61 5.74 9.13
CA LEU A 22 -9.25 5.97 9.61
C LEU A 22 -8.34 4.73 9.51
N ALA A 23 -8.87 3.53 9.76
CA ALA A 23 -8.07 2.30 9.84
C ALA A 23 -7.27 2.01 8.56
N PRO A 24 -7.83 2.11 7.33
CA PRO A 24 -7.08 1.84 6.11
C PRO A 24 -5.84 2.72 5.97
N GLY A 25 -6.00 4.03 6.19
CA GLY A 25 -4.90 4.98 6.06
C GLY A 25 -3.85 4.84 7.17
N ILE A 26 -4.25 4.45 8.39
CA ILE A 26 -3.32 4.18 9.49
C ILE A 26 -2.48 2.94 9.17
N LEU A 27 -3.13 1.84 8.75
CA LEU A 27 -2.45 0.60 8.38
C LEU A 27 -1.49 0.81 7.22
N GLU A 28 -1.94 1.49 6.16
CA GLU A 28 -1.09 1.80 5.01
C GLU A 28 0.16 2.57 5.41
N ARG A 29 0.03 3.66 6.19
CA ARG A 29 1.18 4.45 6.68
C ARG A 29 2.13 3.63 7.54
N GLY A 30 1.60 2.71 8.34
CA GLY A 30 2.40 1.80 9.17
C GLY A 30 3.18 0.76 8.37
N MET A 31 2.59 0.26 7.27
CA MET A 31 3.18 -0.80 6.44
C MET A 31 4.05 -0.27 5.30
N ASN A 32 3.84 0.97 4.86
CA ASN A 32 4.54 1.60 3.74
C ASN A 32 5.40 2.77 4.20
N GLN A 33 6.26 2.50 5.19
CA GLN A 33 7.14 3.50 5.77
C GLN A 33 8.26 3.90 4.79
N ILE A 34 8.57 5.19 4.78
CA ILE A 34 9.75 5.76 4.11
C ILE A 34 10.74 6.13 5.22
N ASP A 35 11.99 5.72 5.08
CA ASP A 35 13.01 5.93 6.13
C ASP A 35 13.56 7.38 6.19
N GLY A 36 13.22 8.20 5.19
CA GLY A 36 13.59 9.60 5.09
C GLY A 36 15.10 9.83 4.90
N LYS A 37 15.87 8.78 4.63
CA LYS A 37 17.31 8.90 4.47
C LYS A 37 17.68 9.56 3.13
N PRO A 38 18.80 10.30 3.07
CA PRO A 38 19.26 10.84 1.81
C PRO A 38 19.54 9.71 0.82
N LEU A 39 19.11 9.90 -0.43
CA LEU A 39 19.40 8.97 -1.51
C LEU A 39 20.88 9.02 -1.89
N ALA A 40 21.39 7.91 -2.39
CA ALA A 40 22.75 7.85 -2.93
C ALA A 40 22.88 8.81 -4.13
N ALA A 41 24.04 9.45 -4.26
CA ALA A 41 24.34 10.30 -5.41
C ALA A 41 24.35 9.47 -6.69
N VAL A 42 23.48 9.80 -7.65
CA VAL A 42 23.42 9.15 -8.95
C VAL A 42 24.41 9.82 -9.89
N SER A 43 25.38 9.07 -10.41
CA SER A 43 26.36 9.60 -11.35
C SER A 43 25.72 10.04 -12.67
N ALA A 44 26.33 11.02 -13.35
CA ALA A 44 25.87 11.46 -14.67
C ALA A 44 25.82 10.31 -15.70
N ARG A 45 26.80 9.40 -15.64
CA ARG A 45 26.84 8.19 -16.49
C ARG A 45 25.65 7.27 -16.22
N ALA A 46 25.32 7.01 -14.95
CA ALA A 46 24.19 6.16 -14.59
C ALA A 46 22.87 6.77 -15.04
N LYS A 47 22.68 8.09 -14.83
CA LYS A 47 21.49 8.81 -15.28
C LYS A 47 21.33 8.73 -16.80
N ALA A 48 22.41 8.96 -17.55
CA ALA A 48 22.39 8.87 -19.02
C ALA A 48 22.05 7.46 -19.50
N LEU A 49 22.63 6.41 -18.91
CA LEU A 49 22.29 5.02 -19.24
C LEU A 49 20.83 4.71 -18.90
N HIS A 50 20.35 5.10 -17.71
CA HIS A 50 18.99 4.78 -17.27
C HIS A 50 17.92 5.36 -18.21
N GLN A 51 18.19 6.54 -18.79
CA GLN A 51 17.32 7.22 -19.76
C GLN A 51 17.23 6.50 -21.11
N THR A 52 18.16 5.60 -21.44
CA THR A 52 18.11 4.83 -22.71
C THR A 52 17.37 3.51 -22.56
N LEU A 53 17.05 3.08 -21.33
CA LEU A 53 16.47 1.77 -21.07
C LEU A 53 14.96 1.78 -21.31
N THR A 54 14.44 0.65 -21.76
CA THR A 54 13.02 0.32 -21.62
C THR A 54 12.86 -0.48 -20.33
N ILE A 55 12.40 0.17 -19.27
CA ILE A 55 12.33 -0.44 -17.93
C ILE A 55 10.93 -1.02 -17.75
N VAL A 56 10.90 -2.31 -17.39
CA VAL A 56 9.69 -3.03 -17.06
C VAL A 56 9.80 -3.50 -15.62
N ASP A 57 8.95 -2.97 -14.74
CA ASP A 57 8.78 -3.48 -13.39
C ASP A 57 7.64 -4.52 -13.39
N LEU A 58 7.97 -5.71 -12.88
CA LEU A 58 7.13 -6.90 -12.97
C LEU A 58 6.17 -7.04 -11.78
N HIS A 59 6.30 -6.25 -10.72
CA HIS A 59 5.44 -6.42 -9.56
C HIS A 59 5.35 -5.19 -8.65
N SER A 60 4.14 -4.76 -8.33
CA SER A 60 3.89 -3.81 -7.24
C SER A 60 2.48 -3.96 -6.67
N ASP A 61 2.39 -3.97 -5.34
CA ASP A 61 1.14 -4.07 -4.58
C ASP A 61 0.45 -2.71 -4.33
N THR A 62 0.70 -1.70 -5.17
CA THR A 62 0.08 -0.37 -4.99
C THR A 62 -1.46 -0.42 -4.91
N LEU A 63 -2.09 -1.35 -5.63
CA LEU A 63 -3.54 -1.51 -5.71
C LEU A 63 -4.16 -2.06 -4.42
N LEU A 64 -3.34 -2.55 -3.48
CA LEU A 64 -3.81 -2.95 -2.16
C LEU A 64 -4.30 -1.75 -1.33
N TRP A 65 -3.88 -0.53 -1.70
CA TRP A 65 -4.08 0.67 -0.91
C TRP A 65 -5.03 1.65 -1.58
N LYS A 66 -5.88 2.28 -0.76
CA LYS A 66 -6.87 3.28 -1.22
C LYS A 66 -6.20 4.63 -1.45
N ARG A 67 -5.34 4.71 -2.47
CA ARG A 67 -4.70 5.94 -2.92
C ARG A 67 -4.84 6.11 -4.42
N ASN A 68 -4.83 7.37 -4.85
CA ASN A 68 -4.70 7.67 -6.25
C ASN A 68 -3.24 7.48 -6.67
N ILE A 69 -2.98 6.56 -7.61
CA ILE A 69 -1.63 6.30 -8.13
C ILE A 69 -1.08 7.49 -8.93
N LEU A 70 -1.96 8.39 -9.41
CA LEU A 70 -1.56 9.55 -10.19
C LEU A 70 -0.96 10.67 -9.32
N ASP A 71 -1.18 10.62 -8.01
CA ASP A 71 -0.68 11.63 -7.08
C ASP A 71 0.64 11.17 -6.46
N ARG A 72 1.58 12.12 -6.29
CA ARG A 72 2.82 11.83 -5.58
C ARG A 72 2.54 11.65 -4.09
N ALA A 73 2.75 10.43 -3.60
CA ALA A 73 2.46 10.08 -2.21
C ALA A 73 3.60 10.45 -1.25
N ASP A 74 3.21 10.75 -0.01
CA ASP A 74 4.09 10.99 1.15
C ASP A 74 4.50 9.70 1.89
N ARG A 75 3.99 8.55 1.42
CA ARG A 75 4.22 7.20 1.95
C ARG A 75 4.29 6.21 0.80
N GLY A 76 4.90 5.05 1.05
CA GLY A 76 5.17 4.06 0.01
C GLY A 76 6.17 4.55 -1.03
N HIS A 77 6.60 3.64 -1.90
CA HIS A 77 7.72 3.89 -2.82
C HIS A 77 7.31 4.00 -4.30
N MET A 78 6.03 3.80 -4.63
CA MET A 78 5.60 3.68 -6.02
C MET A 78 4.36 4.52 -6.27
N ASP A 79 4.42 5.42 -7.25
CA ASP A 79 3.29 6.15 -7.84
C ASP A 79 3.68 6.57 -9.26
N LEU A 80 2.72 6.99 -10.07
CA LEU A 80 2.97 7.36 -11.47
C LEU A 80 4.03 8.48 -11.59
N PRO A 81 3.99 9.58 -10.80
CA PRO A 81 5.04 10.58 -10.88
C PRO A 81 6.46 10.03 -10.62
N ARG A 82 6.63 9.10 -9.68
CA ARG A 82 7.93 8.43 -9.47
C ARG A 82 8.32 7.48 -10.61
N LEU A 83 7.35 6.79 -11.21
CA LEU A 83 7.59 5.93 -12.37
C LEU A 83 8.06 6.75 -13.59
N GLU A 84 7.45 7.92 -13.81
CA GLU A 84 7.86 8.88 -14.85
C GLU A 84 9.26 9.45 -14.56
N ASP A 85 9.53 9.92 -13.33
CA ASP A 85 10.86 10.37 -12.91
C ASP A 85 11.94 9.28 -13.16
N GLY A 86 11.54 8.02 -12.99
CA GLY A 86 12.38 6.84 -13.10
C GLY A 86 12.53 6.26 -14.50
N ASN A 87 11.91 6.83 -15.55
CA ASN A 87 11.91 6.23 -16.90
C ASN A 87 11.35 4.79 -16.93
N VAL A 88 10.33 4.49 -16.11
CA VAL A 88 9.66 3.18 -16.14
C VAL A 88 8.64 3.17 -17.28
N ALA A 89 8.84 2.27 -18.24
CA ALA A 89 8.01 2.17 -19.43
C ALA A 89 6.74 1.33 -19.19
N LEU A 90 6.84 0.29 -18.34
CA LEU A 90 5.72 -0.57 -17.98
C LEU A 90 5.83 -1.00 -16.52
N GLN A 91 4.70 -0.91 -15.83
CA GLN A 91 4.53 -1.43 -14.48
C GLN A 91 3.41 -2.48 -14.49
N ILE A 92 3.71 -3.67 -13.98
CA ILE A 92 2.68 -4.65 -13.65
C ILE A 92 2.18 -4.39 -12.23
N LEU A 93 0.87 -4.19 -12.11
CA LEU A 93 0.19 -3.96 -10.84
C LEU A 93 -0.39 -5.27 -10.34
N ALA A 94 0.04 -5.69 -9.15
CA ALA A 94 -0.46 -6.90 -8.52
C ALA A 94 -1.85 -6.65 -7.90
N SER A 95 -2.74 -7.62 -8.06
CA SER A 95 -4.03 -7.67 -7.39
C SER A 95 -3.99 -8.77 -6.33
N THR A 96 -3.35 -8.48 -5.21
CA THR A 96 -3.16 -9.45 -4.12
C THR A 96 -4.48 -9.75 -3.42
N THR A 97 -4.94 -11.00 -3.51
CA THR A 97 -6.24 -11.45 -2.98
C THR A 97 -6.14 -12.28 -1.71
N LYS A 98 -4.95 -12.81 -1.39
CA LYS A 98 -4.71 -13.65 -0.21
C LYS A 98 -3.25 -13.62 0.22
N SER A 99 -3.01 -13.61 1.53
CA SER A 99 -1.67 -13.65 2.11
C SER A 99 -1.68 -14.43 3.43
N PRO A 100 -1.10 -15.64 3.49
CA PRO A 100 -1.01 -16.43 4.72
C PRO A 100 -0.33 -15.68 5.88
N LYS A 101 -0.70 -16.02 7.10
CA LYS A 101 -0.01 -15.55 8.32
C LYS A 101 1.28 -16.35 8.55
N GLY A 102 2.30 -15.68 9.08
CA GLY A 102 3.55 -16.34 9.50
C GLY A 102 4.36 -16.92 8.33
N GLN A 103 4.36 -16.24 7.18
CA GLN A 103 5.06 -16.74 6.00
C GLN A 103 6.56 -16.88 6.20
N ASN A 104 7.15 -17.86 5.52
CA ASN A 104 8.59 -18.10 5.44
C ASN A 104 8.99 -18.50 4.01
N TYR A 105 10.29 -18.72 3.79
CA TYR A 105 10.82 -19.04 2.46
C TYR A 105 10.70 -20.52 2.06
N ASP A 106 10.44 -21.42 3.00
CA ASP A 106 10.41 -22.86 2.75
C ASP A 106 9.03 -23.33 2.28
N ALA A 107 7.98 -23.03 3.07
CA ALA A 107 6.62 -23.43 2.76
C ALA A 107 5.58 -22.54 3.47
N ASN A 108 4.52 -22.19 2.73
CA ASN A 108 3.41 -21.36 3.20
C ASN A 108 2.08 -22.08 2.94
N GLY A 109 1.35 -22.37 4.02
CA GLY A 109 0.02 -22.99 3.94
C GLY A 109 -1.08 -22.01 3.50
N GLY A 110 -2.24 -22.54 3.12
CA GLY A 110 -3.39 -21.76 2.63
C GLY A 110 -4.46 -21.47 3.69
N ASP A 111 -4.28 -21.86 4.95
CA ASP A 111 -5.38 -21.92 5.92
C ASP A 111 -5.68 -20.58 6.61
N THR A 112 -4.83 -19.57 6.39
CA THR A 112 -4.98 -18.23 6.97
C THR A 112 -4.89 -17.15 5.91
N ASP A 113 -5.39 -15.95 6.24
CA ASP A 113 -5.35 -14.81 5.33
C ASP A 113 -5.29 -13.47 6.09
N ASN A 114 -4.33 -12.64 5.72
CA ASN A 114 -4.21 -11.24 6.16
C ASN A 114 -5.03 -10.28 5.30
N ILE A 115 -5.26 -10.61 4.02
CA ILE A 115 -5.91 -9.71 3.06
C ILE A 115 -7.39 -9.55 3.40
N THR A 116 -8.10 -10.63 3.75
CA THR A 116 -9.50 -10.55 4.20
C THR A 116 -9.68 -9.56 5.36
N ALA A 117 -8.78 -9.56 6.34
CA ALA A 117 -8.85 -8.62 7.45
C ALA A 117 -8.61 -7.17 7.00
N LEU A 118 -7.70 -6.96 6.04
CA LEU A 118 -7.42 -5.65 5.47
C LEU A 118 -8.55 -5.12 4.59
N VAL A 119 -9.29 -5.99 3.90
CA VAL A 119 -10.49 -5.62 3.11
C VAL A 119 -11.64 -5.17 4.00
N ILE A 120 -11.76 -5.76 5.20
CA ILE A 120 -12.77 -5.35 6.19
C ILE A 120 -12.37 -4.04 6.88
N ALA A 121 -11.07 -3.75 7.01
CA ALA A 121 -10.58 -2.50 7.59
C ALA A 121 -10.86 -1.31 6.66
#